data_AF-A0A9E2LQV1-F1
#
_entry.id   AF-A0A9E2LQV1-F1
#
_cell.length_a   1.000
_cell.length_b   1.000
_cell.length_c   1.000
_cell.angle_alpha   90.00
_cell.angle_beta   90.00
_cell.angle_gamma   90.00
#
_symmetry.space_group_name_H-M   'P 1'
#
loop_
_entity.id
_entity.type
_entity.pdbx_description
1 polymer ?
#
loop_
_entity_poly.entity_id
_entity_poly.type
_entity_poly.pdbx_seq_one_letter_code
_entity_poly.pdbx_strand_id
1 'polypeptide(L)'
;MKRFLLFLVLMTVMSILLGMGSLQGPASPEKIPVPVKKYAATILDQMDVVAQCSDVSIEGETFLEGKRGEGNYTISFDNIEQILFRINADRLTGIVKLRDGGSSELTLNKSRNLYGRTRYGTFQIKLQDIKKLVISDAPQR
;
A
#
# COMPACT_ATOMS: atom_id res chain seq x y z
N MET A 1 21.17 37.54 -35.77
CA MET A 1 20.72 36.18 -36.13
C MET A 1 21.26 35.08 -35.20
N LYS A 2 22.56 35.03 -34.87
CA LYS A 2 23.12 34.02 -33.95
C LYS A 2 22.48 33.99 -32.55
N ARG A 3 22.16 35.17 -31.98
CA ARG A 3 21.51 35.29 -30.67
C ARG A 3 20.05 34.79 -30.65
N PHE A 4 19.32 35.00 -31.75
CA PHE A 4 17.94 34.51 -31.90
C PHE A 4 17.91 32.98 -32.06
N LEU A 5 18.87 32.43 -32.83
CA LEU A 5 19.04 30.99 -32.98
C LEU A 5 19.38 30.33 -31.64
N LEU A 6 20.21 30.97 -30.82
CA LEU A 6 20.56 30.49 -29.48
C LEU A 6 19.35 30.47 -28.53
N PHE A 7 18.49 31.49 -28.59
CA PHE A 7 17.25 31.55 -27.84
C PHE A 7 16.27 30.45 -28.24
N LEU A 8 16.16 30.17 -29.55
CA LEU A 8 15.28 29.13 -30.06
C LEU A 8 15.75 27.73 -29.64
N VAL A 9 17.06 27.48 -29.66
CA VAL A 9 17.65 26.23 -29.15
C VAL A 9 17.40 26.08 -27.65
N LEU A 10 17.57 27.16 -26.87
CA LEU A 10 17.39 27.14 -25.41
C LEU A 10 15.94 26.82 -25.01
N MET A 11 14.95 27.38 -25.72
CA MET A 11 13.53 27.07 -25.51
C MET A 11 13.21 25.61 -25.79
N THR A 12 13.75 25.03 -26.87
CA THR A 12 13.52 23.62 -27.22
C THR A 12 14.14 22.68 -26.19
N VAL A 13 15.33 23.00 -25.67
CA VAL A 13 16.00 22.21 -24.63
C VAL A 13 15.24 22.24 -23.31
N MET A 14 14.67 23.39 -22.93
CA MET A 14 13.82 23.48 -21.73
C MET A 14 12.56 22.62 -21.84
N SER A 15 11.91 22.58 -23.00
CA SER A 15 10.73 21.72 -23.22
C SER A 15 11.06 20.23 -23.10
N ILE A 16 12.26 19.80 -23.53
CA ILE A 16 12.71 18.41 -23.41
C ILE A 16 13.05 18.08 -21.93
N LEU A 17 13.67 19.01 -21.21
CA LEU A 17 14.02 18.81 -19.79
C LEU A 17 12.80 18.77 -18.86
N LEU A 18 11.75 19.54 -19.17
CA LEU A 18 10.48 19.51 -18.41
C LEU A 18 9.64 18.27 -18.73
N GLY A 19 9.90 17.57 -19.84
CA GLY A 19 9.20 16.35 -20.24
C GLY A 19 9.61 15.08 -19.50
N MET A 20 10.66 15.12 -18.65
CA MET A 20 11.13 13.98 -17.86
C MET A 20 10.52 13.92 -16.44
N GLY A 21 9.44 14.67 -16.19
CA GLY A 21 8.65 14.59 -14.97
C GLY A 21 7.60 13.49 -15.03
N SER A 22 7.98 12.26 -14.67
CA SER A 22 7.10 11.18 -14.20
C SER A 22 5.82 10.89 -15.02
N LEU A 23 5.98 10.20 -16.15
CA LEU A 23 5.01 9.21 -16.62
C LEU A 23 5.04 7.98 -15.67
N GLN A 24 4.70 8.17 -14.40
CA GLN A 24 4.27 7.06 -13.57
C GLN A 24 2.84 6.75 -13.97
N GLY A 25 2.69 6.03 -15.08
CA GLY A 25 1.45 5.31 -15.35
C GLY A 25 1.12 4.41 -14.15
N PRO A 26 -0.17 4.02 -13.96
CA PRO A 26 -0.52 3.09 -12.90
C PRO A 26 0.43 1.90 -12.95
N ALA A 27 1.06 1.59 -11.82
CA ALA A 27 2.01 0.49 -11.70
C ALA A 27 1.43 -0.72 -12.43
N SER A 28 2.16 -1.23 -13.43
CA SER A 28 1.68 -2.39 -14.19
C SER A 28 1.31 -3.49 -13.20
N PRO A 29 0.10 -4.08 -13.26
CA PRO A 29 -0.38 -5.04 -12.26
C PRO A 29 0.59 -6.20 -12.00
N GLU A 30 1.48 -6.47 -12.96
CA GLU A 30 2.50 -7.51 -12.92
C GLU A 30 3.67 -7.22 -11.95
N LYS A 31 3.94 -5.95 -11.63
CA LYS A 31 5.03 -5.55 -10.73
C LYS A 31 4.50 -5.01 -9.41
N ILE A 32 4.38 -5.90 -8.43
CA ILE A 32 4.20 -5.50 -7.04
C ILE A 32 5.56 -5.32 -6.34
N PRO A 33 5.68 -4.43 -5.36
CA PRO A 33 6.87 -4.35 -4.52
C PRO A 33 7.09 -5.67 -3.78
N VAL A 34 8.34 -6.12 -3.70
CA VAL A 34 8.70 -7.34 -2.96
C VAL A 34 9.10 -6.92 -1.53
N PRO A 35 8.37 -7.34 -0.49
CA PRO A 35 8.71 -6.98 0.88
C PRO A 35 10.00 -7.68 1.34
N VAL A 36 10.72 -7.02 2.23
CA VAL A 36 11.96 -7.56 2.84
C VAL A 36 11.67 -8.83 3.64
N LYS A 37 10.53 -8.87 4.32
CA LYS A 37 10.06 -10.03 5.09
C LYS A 37 8.75 -10.55 4.51
N LYS A 38 8.67 -11.86 4.31
CA LYS A 38 7.52 -12.51 3.68
C LYS A 38 6.45 -12.80 4.73
N TYR A 39 5.25 -12.27 4.50
CA TYR A 39 4.07 -12.57 5.31
C TYR A 39 3.00 -13.22 4.44
N ALA A 40 2.24 -14.14 5.05
CA ALA A 40 1.00 -14.62 4.46
C ALA A 40 -0.16 -13.87 5.11
N ALA A 41 -1.20 -13.58 4.35
CA ALA A 41 -2.41 -13.03 4.91
C ALA A 41 -3.65 -13.52 4.19
N THR A 42 -4.74 -13.55 4.93
CA THR A 42 -6.09 -13.74 4.38
C THR A 42 -6.78 -12.39 4.38
N ILE A 43 -7.16 -11.93 3.19
CA ILE A 43 -7.86 -10.67 2.97
C ILE A 43 -9.33 -10.99 2.69
N LEU A 44 -10.22 -10.32 3.40
CA LEU A 44 -11.66 -10.29 3.15
C LEU A 44 -12.02 -8.87 2.70
N ASP A 45 -12.58 -8.74 1.50
CA ASP A 45 -13.03 -7.45 0.97
C ASP A 45 -14.44 -7.06 1.46
N GLN A 46 -14.92 -5.88 1.06
CA GLN A 46 -16.27 -5.41 1.40
C GLN A 46 -17.40 -6.20 0.70
N MET A 47 -17.08 -6.98 -0.33
CA MET A 47 -18.00 -7.87 -1.06
C MET A 47 -17.98 -9.30 -0.54
N ASP A 48 -17.33 -9.55 0.61
CA ASP A 48 -17.15 -10.86 1.22
C ASP A 48 -16.36 -11.88 0.37
N VAL A 49 -15.52 -11.40 -0.56
CA VAL A 49 -14.57 -12.22 -1.31
C VAL A 49 -13.29 -12.42 -0.50
N VAL A 50 -12.83 -13.67 -0.42
CA VAL A 50 -11.62 -14.06 0.31
C VAL A 50 -10.46 -14.25 -0.66
N ALA A 51 -9.35 -13.55 -0.40
CA ALA A 51 -8.09 -13.73 -1.09
C ALA A 51 -7.01 -14.22 -0.11
N GLN A 52 -6.35 -15.33 -0.45
CA GLN A 52 -5.17 -15.82 0.27
C GLN A 52 -3.93 -15.36 -0.48
N CYS A 53 -3.08 -14.60 0.21
CA CYS A 53 -1.90 -14.00 -0.37
C CYS A 53 -0.64 -14.31 0.43
N SER A 54 0.47 -14.51 -0.27
CA SER A 54 1.84 -14.48 0.26
C SER A 54 2.53 -13.16 -0.12
N ASP A 55 3.71 -12.90 0.44
CA ASP A 55 4.50 -11.68 0.18
C ASP A 55 3.68 -10.39 0.39
N VAL A 56 2.84 -10.38 1.43
CA VAL A 56 1.89 -9.29 1.68
C VAL A 56 2.61 -8.04 2.18
N SER A 57 2.29 -6.89 1.58
CA SER A 57 2.83 -5.58 1.93
C SER A 57 1.83 -4.47 1.68
N ILE A 58 1.99 -3.32 2.33
CA ILE A 58 1.20 -2.10 2.09
C ILE A 58 2.14 -1.04 1.53
N GLU A 59 2.00 -0.71 0.24
CA GLU A 59 2.95 0.14 -0.49
C GLU A 59 4.40 -0.37 -0.39
N GLY A 60 4.59 -1.70 -0.35
CA GLY A 60 5.90 -2.35 -0.22
C GLY A 60 6.44 -2.50 1.20
N GLU A 61 5.77 -1.88 2.17
CA GLU A 61 6.15 -1.96 3.59
C GLU A 61 5.40 -3.09 4.32
N THR A 62 6.03 -3.68 5.35
CA THR A 62 5.43 -4.76 6.17
C THR A 62 5.00 -4.28 7.56
N PHE A 63 4.51 -3.04 7.62
CA PHE A 63 3.91 -2.46 8.80
C PHE A 63 2.63 -1.72 8.42
N LEU A 64 1.72 -1.63 9.37
CA LEU A 64 0.56 -0.77 9.26
C LEU A 64 0.94 0.62 9.76
N GLU A 65 0.71 1.64 8.94
CA GLU A 65 0.92 3.03 9.29
C GLU A 65 -0.41 3.77 9.38
N GLY A 66 -0.56 4.59 10.41
CA GLY A 66 -1.73 5.43 10.57
C GLY A 66 -1.54 6.49 11.64
N LYS A 67 -2.56 7.32 11.82
CA LYS A 67 -2.60 8.34 12.86
C LYS A 67 -3.35 7.87 14.10
N ARG A 68 -2.85 8.24 15.27
CA ARG A 68 -3.58 8.13 16.54
C ARG A 68 -3.45 9.45 17.28
N GLY A 69 -4.55 10.18 17.39
CA GLY A 69 -4.50 11.62 17.72
C GLY A 69 -3.66 12.35 16.66
N GLU A 70 -2.76 13.22 17.11
CA GLU A 70 -1.82 13.96 16.25
C GLU A 70 -0.53 13.17 15.92
N GLY A 71 -0.36 11.97 16.51
CA GLY A 71 0.84 11.16 16.32
C GLY A 71 0.75 10.24 15.11
N ASN A 72 1.87 10.06 14.40
CA ASN A 72 2.04 9.00 13.41
C ASN A 72 2.52 7.73 14.12
N TYR A 73 1.79 6.63 13.91
CA TYR A 73 2.06 5.33 14.50
C TYR A 73 2.33 4.30 13.41
N THR A 74 3.30 3.44 13.66
CA THR A 74 3.61 2.27 12.84
C THR A 74 3.56 1.01 13.69
N ILE A 75 2.88 -0.02 13.20
CA ILE A 75 2.78 -1.32 13.88
C ILE A 75 3.26 -2.39 12.90
N SER A 76 4.35 -3.07 13.23
CA SER A 76 4.88 -4.17 12.42
C SER A 76 3.86 -5.30 12.30
N PHE A 77 3.79 -5.95 11.13
CA PHE A 77 2.95 -7.13 10.90
C PHE A 77 3.25 -8.27 11.87
N ASP A 78 4.47 -8.35 12.40
CA ASP A 78 4.87 -9.29 13.44
C ASP A 78 3.98 -9.22 14.68
N ASN A 79 3.56 -8.02 15.05
CA ASN A 79 2.78 -7.79 16.26
C ASN A 79 1.27 -7.88 16.01
N ILE A 80 0.85 -7.99 14.76
CA ILE A 80 -0.55 -7.94 14.35
C ILE A 80 -1.07 -9.35 14.12
N GLU A 81 -2.18 -9.67 14.78
CA GLU A 81 -2.96 -10.89 14.51
C GLU A 81 -4.00 -10.60 13.43
N GLN A 82 -4.74 -9.51 13.58
CA GLN A 82 -5.86 -9.17 12.73
C GLN A 82 -6.06 -7.65 12.67
N ILE A 83 -6.52 -7.14 11.53
CA ILE A 83 -6.98 -5.77 11.35
C ILE A 83 -8.42 -5.79 10.84
N LEU A 84 -9.29 -5.03 11.49
CA LEU A 84 -10.64 -4.75 11.01
C LEU A 84 -10.68 -3.34 10.45
N PHE A 85 -11.17 -3.20 9.23
CA PHE A 85 -11.26 -1.92 8.53
C PHE A 85 -12.71 -1.45 8.59
N ARG A 86 -12.92 -0.21 9.04
CA ARG A 86 -14.23 0.44 9.10
C ARG A 86 -14.17 1.82 8.47
N ILE A 87 -15.14 2.13 7.63
CA ILE A 87 -15.28 3.45 7.03
C ILE A 87 -16.43 4.18 7.72
N ASN A 88 -16.15 5.37 8.24
CA ASN A 88 -17.14 6.28 8.81
C ASN A 88 -16.91 7.69 8.27
N ALA A 89 -17.92 8.26 7.61
CA ALA A 89 -17.90 9.66 7.12
C ALA A 89 -16.57 10.05 6.44
N ASP A 90 -16.08 9.18 5.54
CA ASP A 90 -14.83 9.34 4.77
C ASP A 90 -13.51 9.08 5.52
N ARG A 91 -13.57 8.72 6.81
CA ARG A 91 -12.42 8.27 7.59
C ARG A 91 -12.32 6.74 7.59
N LEU A 92 -11.16 6.22 7.20
CA LEU A 92 -10.84 4.80 7.34
C LEU A 92 -10.19 4.55 8.70
N THR A 93 -10.84 3.75 9.53
CA THR A 93 -10.34 3.31 10.83
C THR A 93 -9.88 1.86 10.73
N GLY A 94 -8.65 1.58 11.14
CA GLY A 94 -8.11 0.24 11.36
C GLY A 94 -8.11 -0.10 12.84
N ILE A 95 -8.93 -1.07 13.23
CA ILE A 95 -8.92 -1.65 14.58
C ILE A 95 -7.96 -2.85 14.52
N VAL A 96 -6.78 -2.66 15.10
CA VAL A 96 -5.69 -3.63 15.12
C VAL A 96 -5.80 -4.47 16.36
N LYS A 97 -5.94 -5.79 16.20
CA LYS A 97 -5.79 -6.77 17.26
C LYS A 97 -4.34 -7.27 17.24
N LEU A 98 -3.65 -7.06 18.35
CA LEU A 98 -2.26 -7.43 18.53
C LEU A 98 -2.15 -8.87 19.05
N ARG A 99 -1.02 -9.51 18.78
CA ARG A 99 -0.75 -10.90 19.22
C ARG A 99 -0.60 -11.03 20.74
N ASP A 100 -0.28 -9.94 21.43
CA ASP A 100 -0.22 -9.87 22.90
C ASP A 100 -1.60 -9.76 23.57
N GLY A 101 -2.68 -9.78 22.78
CA GLY A 101 -4.07 -9.62 23.24
C GLY A 101 -4.52 -8.16 23.32
N GLY A 102 -3.63 -7.20 23.10
CA GLY A 102 -3.95 -5.79 23.03
C GLY A 102 -4.75 -5.40 21.78
N SER A 103 -5.32 -4.21 21.82
CA SER A 103 -5.95 -3.60 20.64
C SER A 103 -5.56 -2.15 20.50
N SER A 104 -5.31 -1.70 19.27
CA SER A 104 -5.05 -0.30 18.95
C SER A 104 -5.90 0.15 17.78
N GLU A 105 -6.46 1.35 17.88
CA GLU A 105 -7.22 1.97 16.79
C GLU A 105 -6.35 3.02 16.11
N LEU A 106 -6.26 2.94 14.77
CA LEU A 106 -5.50 3.86 13.93
C LEU A 106 -6.40 4.43 12.83
N THR A 107 -6.25 5.73 12.54
CA THR A 107 -6.81 6.33 11.33
C THR A 107 -5.85 6.08 10.17
N LEU A 108 -6.31 5.33 9.17
CA LEU A 108 -5.50 4.88 8.05
C LEU A 108 -5.70 5.76 6.81
N ASN A 109 -4.72 5.74 5.91
CA ASN A 109 -4.88 6.35 4.60
C ASN A 109 -5.64 5.41 3.65
N LYS A 110 -6.86 5.82 3.27
CA LYS A 110 -7.77 5.07 2.41
C LYS A 110 -7.23 4.76 1.00
N SER A 111 -6.34 5.59 0.47
CA SER A 111 -5.83 5.46 -0.90
C SER A 111 -4.65 4.50 -1.05
N ARG A 112 -4.06 4.06 0.07
CA ARG A 112 -2.95 3.10 0.04
C ARG A 112 -3.42 1.73 -0.46
N ASN A 113 -2.52 1.04 -1.14
CA ASN A 113 -2.74 -0.29 -1.68
C ASN A 113 -2.03 -1.33 -0.80
N LEU A 114 -2.76 -2.41 -0.54
CA LEU A 114 -2.19 -3.67 -0.12
C LEU A 114 -1.87 -4.50 -1.35
N TYR A 115 -0.67 -5.05 -1.37
CA TYR A 115 -0.17 -5.94 -2.41
C TYR A 115 0.07 -7.33 -1.83
N GLY A 116 -0.01 -8.33 -2.68
CA GLY A 116 0.38 -9.70 -2.35
C GLY A 116 0.42 -10.58 -3.59
N ARG A 117 0.81 -11.84 -3.41
CA ARG A 117 0.81 -12.88 -4.44
C ARG A 117 -0.18 -13.97 -4.09
N THR A 118 -1.07 -14.29 -5.02
CA THR A 118 -1.93 -15.47 -4.93
C THR A 118 -1.27 -16.63 -5.67
N ARG A 119 -1.89 -17.81 -5.63
CA ARG A 119 -1.48 -18.96 -6.46
C ARG A 119 -1.49 -18.68 -7.96
N TYR A 120 -2.31 -17.73 -8.41
CA TYR A 120 -2.59 -17.49 -9.83
C TYR A 120 -1.93 -16.22 -10.38
N GLY A 121 -1.36 -15.37 -9.53
CA GLY A 121 -0.74 -14.12 -9.95
C GLY A 121 -0.59 -13.09 -8.84
N THR A 122 -0.43 -11.83 -9.23
CA THR A 122 -0.38 -10.69 -8.31
C THR A 122 -1.78 -10.29 -7.84
N PHE A 123 -1.86 -9.75 -6.63
CA PHE A 123 -3.07 -9.25 -6.02
C PHE A 123 -2.81 -7.84 -5.49
N GLN A 124 -3.76 -6.94 -5.74
CA GLN A 124 -3.73 -5.58 -5.25
C GLN A 124 -5.14 -5.16 -4.87
N ILE A 125 -5.28 -4.50 -3.73
CA ILE A 125 -6.55 -3.94 -3.25
C ILE A 125 -6.27 -2.66 -2.46
N LYS A 126 -7.16 -1.66 -2.53
CA LYS A 126 -7.04 -0.46 -1.70
C LYS A 126 -7.48 -0.77 -0.27
N LEU A 127 -6.87 -0.11 0.72
CA LEU A 127 -7.21 -0.34 2.13
C LEU A 127 -8.68 -0.05 2.46
N GLN A 128 -9.32 0.89 1.75
CA GLN A 128 -10.75 1.19 1.93
C GLN A 128 -11.67 0.02 1.50
N ASP A 129 -11.23 -0.80 0.56
CA ASP A 129 -12.02 -1.90 0.00
C ASP A 129 -11.80 -3.21 0.78
N ILE A 130 -10.91 -3.20 1.78
CA ILE A 130 -10.70 -4.31 2.71
C ILE A 130 -11.70 -4.18 3.86
N LYS A 131 -12.28 -5.31 4.27
CA LYS A 131 -13.12 -5.44 5.47
C LYS A 131 -12.32 -6.00 6.63
N LYS A 132 -11.54 -7.05 6.37
CA LYS A 132 -10.71 -7.73 7.38
C LYS A 132 -9.41 -8.26 6.77
N LEU A 133 -8.32 -8.09 7.49
CA LEU A 133 -7.01 -8.66 7.17
C LEU A 133 -6.57 -9.53 8.34
N VAL A 134 -6.23 -10.79 8.08
CA VAL A 134 -5.67 -11.70 9.08
C VAL A 134 -4.25 -12.03 8.67
N ILE A 135 -3.28 -11.73 9.54
CA ILE A 135 -1.86 -11.95 9.25
C ILE A 135 -1.44 -13.30 9.84
N SER A 136 -1.00 -14.18 8.95
CA SER A 136 -0.43 -15.46 9.28
C SER A 136 1.09 -15.38 9.12
N ASP A 137 1.83 -16.08 9.98
CA ASP A 137 3.23 -16.34 9.66
C ASP A 137 3.27 -17.10 8.32
N ALA A 138 4.20 -16.72 7.46
CA ALA A 138 4.35 -17.39 6.17
C ALA A 138 4.49 -18.89 6.41
N PRO A 139 3.78 -19.76 5.66
CA PRO A 139 4.00 -21.19 5.78
C PRO A 139 5.48 -21.46 5.52
N GLN A 140 6.19 -21.95 6.54
CA GLN A 140 7.54 -22.47 6.38
C GLN A 140 7.43 -23.67 5.44
N ARG A 141 7.76 -23.44 4.17
CA ARG A 141 7.92 -24.48 3.17
C ARG A 141 9.40 -24.80 3.03
#